data_AF-A0A848T8G9-F1
#
_entry.id   AF-A0A848T8G9-F1
#
_cell.length_a   1.000
_cell.length_b   1.000
_cell.length_c   1.000
_cell.angle_alpha   90.00
_cell.angle_beta   90.00
_cell.angle_gamma   90.00
#
_symmetry.space_group_name_H-M   'P 1'
#
loop_
_entity.id
_entity.type
_entity.pdbx_description
1 polymer ?
#
loop_
_entity_poly.entity_id
_entity_poly.type
_entity_poly.pdbx_seq_one_letter_code
_entity_poly.pdbx_strand_id
1 'polypeptide(L)'
;MGLFILRRLGVMILTALCLTFIVFFLTNLYPNLEKLAKTQGNQRMSDEAVTSYLEKNGYLQPLPVKYGQWLGVLPGHVYENPQSGDVTGRCIERDMEPRDAPRFCGILQG
;
A
#
# COMPACT_ATOMS: atom_id res chain seq x y z
N MET A 1 -10.48 18.72 33.11
CA MET A 1 -11.28 17.68 32.42
C MET A 1 -10.80 17.45 30.98
N GLY A 2 -10.77 18.46 30.10
CA GLY A 2 -10.37 18.29 28.69
C GLY A 2 -8.95 17.76 28.44
N LEU A 3 -7.94 18.25 29.19
CA LEU A 3 -6.56 17.79 29.06
C LEU A 3 -6.37 16.30 29.39
N PHE A 4 -7.16 15.77 30.33
CA PHE A 4 -7.15 14.35 30.69
C PHE A 4 -7.71 13.48 29.56
N ILE A 5 -8.81 13.92 28.94
CA ILE A 5 -9.43 13.23 27.80
C ILE A 5 -8.49 13.26 26.59
N LEU A 6 -7.88 14.41 26.29
CA LEU A 6 -6.95 14.56 25.17
C LEU A 6 -5.72 13.66 25.34
N ARG A 7 -5.13 13.60 26.54
CA ARG A 7 -3.98 12.72 26.84
C ARG A 7 -4.36 11.25 26.67
N ARG A 8 -5.53 10.84 27.18
CA ARG A 8 -5.99 9.45 27.07
C ARG A 8 -6.28 9.06 25.62
N LEU A 9 -6.98 9.92 24.88
CA LEU A 9 -7.28 9.70 23.47
C LEU A 9 -6.00 9.62 22.63
N GLY A 10 -5.04 10.51 22.86
CA GLY A 10 -3.75 10.50 22.19
C GLY A 10 -2.98 9.20 22.43
N VAL A 11 -2.93 8.71 23.67
CA VAL A 11 -2.29 7.42 23.98
C VAL A 11 -3.01 6.26 23.28
N MET A 12 -4.35 6.22 23.30
CA MET A 12 -5.12 5.17 22.62
C MET A 12 -4.84 5.15 21.11
N ILE A 13 -4.87 6.32 20.45
CA ILE A 13 -4.57 6.44 19.02
C ILE A 13 -3.13 6.02 18.73
N LEU A 14 -2.16 6.49 19.52
CA LEU A 14 -0.76 6.12 19.34
C LEU A 14 -0.55 4.61 19.47
N THR A 15 -1.14 3.98 20.49
CA THR A 15 -1.05 2.52 20.66
C THR A 15 -1.66 1.77 19.48
N ALA A 16 -2.81 2.22 18.97
CA ALA A 16 -3.44 1.62 17.79
C ALA A 16 -2.55 1.78 16.54
N LEU A 17 -1.99 2.97 16.30
CA LEU A 17 -1.06 3.20 15.19
C LEU A 17 0.19 2.31 15.29
N CYS A 18 0.79 2.17 16.47
CA CYS A 18 1.93 1.28 16.67
C CYS A 18 1.59 -0.18 16.36
N LEU A 19 0.46 -0.68 16.88
CA LEU A 19 0.05 -2.07 16.65
C LEU A 19 -0.28 -2.32 15.17
N THR A 20 -1.00 -1.41 14.51
CA THR A 20 -1.28 -1.53 13.07
C THR A 20 -0.01 -1.52 12.24
N PHE A 21 0.96 -0.67 12.58
CA PHE A 21 2.24 -0.63 11.89
C PHE A 21 3.03 -1.95 12.04
N ILE A 22 3.06 -2.54 13.24
CA ILE A 22 3.72 -3.83 13.48
C ILE A 22 3.08 -4.93 12.64
N VAL A 23 1.75 -5.03 12.66
CA VAL A 23 1.02 -6.03 11.86
C VAL A 23 1.28 -5.80 10.37
N PHE A 24 1.21 -4.55 9.91
CA PHE A 24 1.49 -4.18 8.53
C PHE A 24 2.90 -4.56 8.10
N PHE A 25 3.91 -4.33 8.95
CA PHE A 25 5.29 -4.76 8.71
C PHE A 25 5.40 -6.27 8.52
N LEU A 26 4.82 -7.04 9.44
CA LEU A 26 4.88 -8.50 9.41
C LEU A 26 4.20 -9.07 8.15
N THR A 27 3.08 -8.49 7.72
CA THR A 27 2.37 -8.93 6.51
C THR A 27 3.05 -8.49 5.21
N ASN A 28 3.82 -7.40 5.23
CA ASN A 28 4.52 -6.85 4.08
C ASN A 28 5.99 -7.28 3.98
N LEU A 29 6.43 -8.29 4.75
CA LEU A 29 7.73 -8.90 4.57
C LEU A 29 7.84 -9.55 3.18
N TYR A 30 9.04 -9.48 2.60
CA TYR A 30 9.29 -9.98 1.25
C TYR A 30 8.80 -11.43 1.00
N PRO A 31 9.01 -12.41 1.91
CA PRO A 31 8.49 -13.78 1.70
C PRO A 31 6.97 -13.88 1.60
N ASN A 32 6.23 -12.96 2.25
CA ASN A 32 4.76 -12.91 2.15
C ASN A 32 4.32 -12.27 0.83
N LEU A 33 5.06 -11.25 0.38
CA LEU A 33 4.84 -10.59 -0.90
C LEU A 33 5.16 -11.52 -2.09
N GLU A 34 6.21 -12.32 -2.00
CA GLU A 34 6.53 -13.34 -3.00
C GLU A 34 5.39 -14.37 -3.14
N LYS A 35 4.85 -14.85 -2.02
CA LYS A 35 3.67 -15.73 -2.02
C LYS A 35 2.47 -15.06 -2.67
N LEU A 36 2.21 -13.79 -2.35
CA LEU A 36 1.16 -13.00 -3.00
C LEU A 36 1.36 -12.98 -4.52
N ALA A 37 2.57 -12.65 -5.00
CA ALA A 37 2.87 -12.57 -6.42
C ALA A 37 2.64 -13.91 -7.14
N LYS A 38 3.13 -15.02 -6.56
CA LYS A 38 2.95 -16.37 -7.13
C LYS A 38 1.48 -16.81 -7.12
N THR A 39 0.68 -16.39 -6.14
CA THR A 39 -0.77 -16.67 -6.08
C THR A 39 -1.57 -15.84 -7.10
N GLN A 40 -1.21 -14.58 -7.32
CA GLN A 40 -1.92 -13.70 -8.26
C GLN A 40 -1.51 -13.93 -9.73
N GLY A 41 -0.25 -14.29 -9.98
CA GLY A 41 0.26 -14.56 -11.32
C GLY A 41 0.24 -16.06 -11.64
N ASN A 42 1.36 -16.73 -11.38
CA ASN A 42 1.52 -18.16 -11.58
C ASN A 42 2.46 -18.74 -10.52
N GLN A 43 2.14 -19.93 -10.00
CA GLN A 43 2.98 -20.62 -9.00
C GLN A 43 4.38 -20.96 -9.52
N ARG A 44 4.57 -20.97 -10.84
CA ARG A 44 5.86 -21.24 -11.51
C ARG A 44 6.63 -19.98 -11.94
N MET A 45 6.26 -18.79 -11.43
CA MET A 45 6.99 -17.55 -11.72
C MET A 45 8.45 -17.64 -11.24
N SER A 46 9.38 -17.16 -12.07
CA SER A 46 10.78 -16.95 -11.67
C SER A 46 10.91 -15.76 -10.71
N ASP A 47 12.06 -15.65 -10.04
CA ASP A 47 12.30 -14.59 -9.05
C ASP A 47 12.34 -13.20 -9.69
N GLU A 48 12.80 -13.10 -10.94
CA GLU A 48 12.75 -11.85 -11.73
C GLU A 48 11.32 -11.46 -12.03
N ALA A 49 10.47 -12.44 -12.38
CA ALA A 49 9.05 -12.19 -12.64
C ALA A 49 8.32 -11.75 -11.37
N VAL A 50 8.65 -12.34 -10.20
CA VAL A 50 8.14 -11.90 -8.89
C VAL A 50 8.55 -10.46 -8.62
N THR A 51 9.83 -10.13 -8.77
CA THR A 51 10.34 -8.78 -8.52
C THR A 51 9.65 -7.76 -9.42
N SER A 52 9.51 -8.07 -10.72
CA SER A 52 8.79 -7.22 -11.67
C SER A 52 7.32 -7.03 -11.26
N TYR A 53 6.64 -8.09 -10.83
CA TYR A 53 5.27 -7.99 -10.34
C TYR A 53 5.18 -7.10 -9.08
N LEU A 54 6.08 -7.29 -8.12
CA LEU A 54 6.10 -6.52 -6.87
C LEU A 54 6.41 -5.04 -7.12
N GLU A 55 7.32 -4.74 -8.04
CA GLU A 55 7.67 -3.38 -8.43
C GLU A 55 6.48 -2.65 -9.08
N LYS A 56 5.88 -3.28 -10.10
CA LYS A 56 4.71 -2.74 -10.83
C LYS A 56 3.58 -2.39 -9.88
N ASN A 57 3.32 -3.25 -8.89
CA ASN A 57 2.26 -3.06 -7.91
C ASN A 57 2.68 -2.20 -6.69
N GLY A 58 3.92 -1.68 -6.63
CA GLY A 58 4.38 -0.76 -5.58
C GLY A 58 4.78 -1.44 -4.27
N TYR A 59 4.87 -2.77 -4.23
CA TYR A 59 5.24 -3.53 -3.04
C TYR A 59 6.71 -3.40 -2.65
N LEU A 60 7.58 -2.97 -3.56
CA LEU A 60 9.01 -2.73 -3.31
C LEU A 60 9.32 -1.33 -2.76
N GLN A 61 8.32 -0.47 -2.60
CA GLN A 61 8.52 0.85 -1.97
C GLN A 61 8.97 0.72 -0.50
N PRO A 62 9.67 1.75 0.04
CA PRO A 62 10.00 1.79 1.45
C PRO A 62 8.75 1.59 2.32
N LEU A 63 8.88 0.77 3.37
CA LEU A 63 7.76 0.39 4.24
C LEU A 63 6.94 1.58 4.78
N PRO A 64 7.55 2.69 5.25
CA PRO A 64 6.79 3.84 5.72
C PRO A 64 5.92 4.48 4.63
N VAL A 65 6.38 4.44 3.37
CA VAL A 65 5.63 4.96 2.22
C VAL A 65 4.40 4.09 1.97
N LYS A 66 4.58 2.75 1.91
CA LYS A 66 3.46 1.81 1.76
C LYS A 66 2.43 1.95 2.88
N TYR A 67 2.87 2.10 4.11
CA TYR A 67 2.00 2.31 5.26
C TYR A 67 1.24 3.63 5.17
N GLY A 68 1.92 4.73 4.81
CA GLY A 68 1.27 6.03 4.62
C GLY A 68 0.24 6.05 3.49
N GLN A 69 0.53 5.34 2.38
CA GLN A 69 -0.43 5.12 1.29
C GLN A 69 -1.64 4.32 1.75
N TRP A 70 -1.42 3.30 2.59
CA TRP A 70 -2.50 2.48 3.12
C TRP A 70 -3.37 3.21 4.13
N LEU A 71 -2.76 4.03 4.98
CA LEU A 71 -3.49 4.89 5.88
C LEU A 71 -4.24 5.99 5.12
N GLY A 72 -3.72 6.42 3.97
CA GLY A 72 -4.34 7.49 3.16
C GLY A 72 -3.75 8.87 3.42
N VAL A 73 -2.56 8.94 4.03
CA VAL A 73 -1.82 10.20 4.27
C VAL A 73 -0.77 10.47 3.19
N LEU A 74 -0.46 9.48 2.35
CA LEU A 74 0.41 9.62 1.18
C LEU A 74 -0.34 9.27 -0.11
N PRO A 75 0.04 9.88 -1.26
CA PRO A 75 -0.55 9.57 -2.54
C PRO A 75 -0.38 8.10 -2.91
N GLY A 76 -1.42 7.49 -3.47
CA GLY A 76 -1.37 6.10 -3.93
C GLY A 76 -0.28 5.84 -4.95
N HIS A 77 0.26 4.62 -4.97
CA HIS A 77 1.23 4.19 -5.97
C HIS A 77 0.66 4.31 -7.38
N VAL A 78 1.46 4.81 -8.31
CA VAL A 78 1.15 4.88 -9.75
C VAL A 78 2.36 4.31 -10.50
N TYR A 79 2.07 3.48 -11.49
CA TYR A 79 3.06 2.85 -12.36
C TYR A 79 2.66 3.08 -13.81
N GLU A 80 3.58 3.65 -14.57
CA GLU A 80 3.47 3.83 -16.01
C GLU A 80 4.27 2.74 -16.72
N ASN A 81 3.61 2.00 -17.61
CA ASN A 81 4.26 0.96 -18.39
C ASN A 81 5.13 1.60 -19.50
N PRO A 82 6.46 1.41 -19.49
CA PRO A 82 7.34 2.05 -20.48
C PRO A 82 7.09 1.60 -21.93
N GLN A 83 6.45 0.44 -22.13
CA GLN A 83 6.27 -0.18 -23.45
C GLN A 83 4.92 0.16 -24.07
N SER A 84 3.85 0.19 -23.26
CA SER A 84 2.49 0.46 -23.75
C SER A 84 2.00 1.89 -23.44
N GLY A 85 2.65 2.59 -22.50
CA GLY A 85 2.16 3.88 -22.00
C GLY A 85 0.97 3.76 -21.03
N ASP A 86 0.54 2.54 -20.71
CA ASP A 86 -0.60 2.34 -19.80
C ASP A 86 -0.23 2.77 -18.38
N VAL A 87 -1.10 3.58 -17.78
CA VAL A 87 -0.98 4.01 -16.39
C VAL A 87 -1.86 3.13 -15.52
N THR A 88 -1.24 2.46 -14.55
CA THR A 88 -1.91 1.66 -13.53
C THR A 88 -1.57 2.22 -12.16
N GLY A 89 -2.39 1.94 -11.16
CA GLY A 89 -2.13 2.50 -9.84
C GLY A 89 -3.08 1.98 -8.79
N ARG A 90 -2.73 2.19 -7.54
CA ARG A 90 -3.50 1.73 -6.39
C ARG A 90 -4.91 2.32 -6.34
N CYS A 91 -5.05 3.58 -6.73
CA CYS A 91 -6.31 4.31 -6.70
C CYS A 91 -7.04 4.33 -8.05
N ILE A 92 -6.47 3.67 -9.08
CA ILE A 92 -7.05 3.62 -10.42
C ILE A 92 -7.85 2.32 -10.52
N GLU A 93 -9.18 2.45 -10.56
CA GLU A 93 -10.07 1.30 -10.71
C GLU A 93 -10.11 0.78 -12.14
N ARG A 94 -10.67 -0.42 -12.32
CA ARG A 94 -10.93 -0.97 -13.65
C ARG A 94 -11.94 -0.07 -14.36
N ASP A 95 -11.63 0.33 -15.59
CA ASP A 95 -12.43 1.24 -16.43
C ASP A 95 -12.46 2.71 -15.95
N MET A 96 -11.55 3.10 -15.05
CA MET A 96 -11.34 4.50 -14.65
C MET A 96 -10.22 5.14 -15.47
N GLU A 97 -10.42 6.36 -15.96
CA GLU A 97 -9.32 7.11 -16.56
C GLU A 97 -8.33 7.58 -15.48
N PRO A 98 -7.01 7.46 -15.69
CA PRO A 98 -6.00 7.81 -14.69
C PRO A 98 -6.09 9.25 -14.14
N ARG A 99 -6.63 10.18 -14.95
CA ARG A 99 -6.82 11.59 -14.57
C ARG A 99 -7.97 11.81 -13.58
N ASP A 100 -8.95 10.92 -13.57
CA ASP A 100 -10.12 11.01 -12.71
C ASP A 100 -9.91 10.29 -11.37
N ALA A 101 -8.84 9.50 -11.27
CA ALA A 101 -8.50 8.76 -10.07
C ALA A 101 -8.13 9.69 -8.90
N PRO A 102 -8.66 9.44 -7.69
CA PRO A 102 -8.30 10.24 -6.53
C PRO A 102 -6.83 10.01 -6.17
N ARG A 103 -6.17 11.07 -5.73
CA ARG A 103 -4.76 11.00 -5.31
C ARG A 103 -4.56 10.14 -4.06
N PHE A 104 -5.58 10.05 -3.20
CA PHE A 104 -5.56 9.29 -1.94
C PHE A 104 -6.74 8.31 -1.91
N CYS A 105 -6.48 7.05 -1.56
CA CYS A 105 -7.47 5.97 -1.49
C CYS A 105 -7.14 4.96 -0.36
N GLY A 106 -6.64 5.48 0.77
CA GLY A 106 -6.35 4.69 1.96
C GLY A 106 -7.52 4.71 2.94
N ILE A 107 -7.29 4.15 4.13
CA ILE A 107 -8.32 4.00 5.19
C ILE A 107 -9.02 5.31 5.55
N LEU A 108 -8.31 6.43 5.52
CA LEU A 108 -8.89 7.73 5.86
C LEU A 108 -9.88 8.26 4.80
N GLN A 109 -9.93 7.66 3.61
CA GLN A 109 -10.84 8.07 2.53
C GLN A 109 -12.13 7.24 2.43
N GLY A 110 -12.26 6.14 3.19
CA GLY A 110 -13.44 5.27 3.18
C GLY A 110 -13.37 4.20 2.11
#